data_AF-A0A7Y4K2R0-F1
#
_entry.id   AF-A0A7Y4K2R0-F1
#
_cell.length_a   1.000
_cell.length_b   1.000
_cell.length_c   1.000
_cell.angle_alpha   90.00
_cell.angle_beta   90.00
_cell.angle_gamma   90.00
#
_symmetry.space_group_name_H-M   'P 1'
#
loop_
_entity.id
_entity.type
_entity.pdbx_description
1 polymer ?
#
loop_
_entity_poly.entity_id
_entity_poly.type
_entity_poly.pdbx_seq_one_letter_code
_entity_poly.pdbx_strand_id
1 'polypeptide(L)'
;MRKSWPYAVVMMLVLLGVPRVLHHFIPDPRQVQMMFPVVLLVLLVPAALYFLPRYRRSKKLTDEGLQLLSEGRVAAALERFEAARPLAKVQVVPTYNIGITQLQLWRLPTAGRELSSLESRKDLTPQFRAVLSTALALVDALEGRLARVESRLAEAKSQVDFPLGLAPLASAVVACREGRWAEARALLGDASLENLTGPLRGLRNALEAWCVEQLTGERRPVDAIALFGEASQDSLQAAWPEFVDHVVKHAAAPLSLSAVTPEEASVGR
;
A
#
# COMPACT_ATOMS: atom_id res chain seq x y z
N MET A 1 -19.27 0.43 -18.35
CA MET A 1 -19.83 -0.90 -18.01
C MET A 1 -19.29 -2.00 -18.95
N ARG A 2 -18.01 -2.39 -18.84
CA ARG A 2 -17.34 -3.28 -19.84
C ARG A 2 -16.49 -4.41 -19.21
N LYS A 3 -16.85 -4.88 -18.01
CA LYS A 3 -16.09 -5.92 -17.27
C LYS A 3 -16.72 -7.32 -17.28
N SER A 4 -17.90 -7.52 -17.87
CA SER A 4 -18.57 -8.82 -17.93
C SER A 4 -18.24 -9.66 -19.16
N TRP A 5 -17.62 -9.09 -20.20
CA TRP A 5 -17.38 -9.79 -21.47
C TRP A 5 -16.56 -11.09 -21.35
N PRO A 6 -15.44 -11.16 -20.59
CA PRO A 6 -14.71 -12.42 -20.47
C PRO A 6 -15.50 -13.48 -19.69
N TYR A 7 -16.30 -13.07 -18.69
CA TYR A 7 -17.18 -13.99 -17.97
C TYR A 7 -18.33 -14.47 -18.84
N ALA A 8 -18.89 -13.60 -19.68
CA ALA A 8 -19.93 -13.95 -20.64
C ALA A 8 -19.40 -14.90 -21.73
N VAL A 9 -18.18 -14.68 -22.24
CA VAL A 9 -17.52 -15.57 -23.21
C VAL A 9 -17.18 -16.92 -22.59
N VAL A 10 -16.64 -16.95 -21.36
CA VAL A 10 -16.40 -18.21 -20.63
C VAL A 10 -17.70 -18.93 -20.33
N MET A 11 -18.75 -18.24 -19.88
CA MET A 11 -20.06 -18.83 -19.68
C MET A 11 -20.65 -19.34 -20.99
N MET A 12 -20.51 -18.61 -22.10
CA MET A 12 -20.96 -19.05 -23.42
C MET A 12 -20.19 -20.28 -23.90
N LEU A 13 -18.87 -20.34 -23.68
CA LEU A 13 -18.04 -21.50 -23.99
C LEU A 13 -18.38 -22.70 -23.11
N VAL A 14 -18.71 -22.50 -21.83
CA VAL A 14 -19.18 -23.57 -20.95
C VAL A 14 -20.58 -24.04 -21.38
N LEU A 15 -21.51 -23.12 -21.65
CA LEU A 15 -22.88 -23.40 -22.07
C LEU A 15 -22.99 -24.00 -23.47
N LEU A 16 -22.05 -23.72 -24.37
CA LEU A 16 -22.05 -24.27 -25.73
C LEU A 16 -21.06 -25.41 -25.93
N GLY A 17 -19.95 -25.42 -25.17
CA GLY A 17 -18.88 -26.40 -25.26
C GLY A 17 -19.16 -27.65 -24.45
N VAL A 18 -19.61 -27.52 -23.20
CA VAL A 18 -19.91 -28.69 -22.35
C VAL A 18 -21.03 -29.55 -22.94
N PRO A 19 -22.13 -29.02 -23.50
CA PRO A 19 -23.13 -29.85 -24.20
C PRO A 19 -22.59 -30.51 -25.46
N ARG A 20 -21.73 -29.83 -26.24
CA ARG A 20 -21.11 -30.42 -27.44
C ARG A 20 -20.17 -31.58 -27.10
N VAL A 21 -19.36 -31.41 -26.06
CA VAL A 21 -18.49 -32.49 -25.55
C VAL A 21 -19.34 -33.63 -25.01
N LEU A 22 -20.38 -33.35 -24.23
CA LEU A 22 -21.32 -34.37 -23.76
C LEU A 22 -22.01 -35.10 -24.91
N HIS A 23 -22.40 -34.41 -25.99
CA HIS A 23 -23.06 -35.02 -27.14
C HIS A 23 -22.12 -35.92 -27.97
N HIS A 24 -20.81 -35.69 -27.89
CA HIS A 24 -19.81 -36.59 -28.48
C HIS A 24 -19.74 -37.94 -27.76
N PHE A 25 -19.96 -37.96 -26.44
CA PHE A 25 -19.92 -39.18 -25.63
C PHE A 25 -21.30 -39.79 -25.34
N ILE A 26 -22.36 -39.00 -25.44
CA ILE A 26 -23.75 -39.38 -25.18
C ILE A 26 -24.59 -39.00 -26.40
N PRO A 27 -24.93 -39.97 -27.28
CA PRO A 27 -25.66 -39.70 -28.52
C PRO A 27 -27.12 -39.28 -28.29
N ASP A 28 -27.72 -39.63 -27.14
CA ASP A 28 -29.09 -39.22 -26.81
C ASP A 28 -29.15 -37.76 -26.28
N PRO A 29 -29.76 -36.82 -27.02
CA PRO A 29 -29.86 -35.42 -26.63
C PRO A 29 -30.68 -35.21 -25.34
N ARG A 30 -31.64 -36.09 -25.01
CA ARG A 30 -32.39 -35.99 -23.74
C ARG A 30 -31.50 -36.31 -22.55
N GLN A 31 -30.61 -37.29 -22.71
CA GLN A 31 -29.66 -37.70 -21.69
C GLN A 31 -28.56 -36.65 -21.48
N VAL A 32 -28.12 -35.96 -22.55
CA VAL A 32 -27.22 -34.80 -22.45
C VAL A 32 -27.84 -33.65 -21.65
N GLN A 33 -29.12 -33.31 -21.89
CA GLN A 33 -29.82 -32.27 -21.14
C GLN A 33 -29.97 -32.60 -19.65
N MET A 34 -30.22 -33.88 -19.31
CA MET A 34 -30.26 -34.34 -17.92
C MET A 34 -28.88 -34.33 -17.25
N MET A 35 -27.81 -34.66 -17.99
CA MET A 35 -26.44 -34.75 -17.46
C MET A 35 -25.73 -33.39 -17.37
N PHE A 36 -26.11 -32.42 -18.20
CA PHE A 36 -25.54 -31.07 -18.19
C PHE A 36 -25.52 -30.39 -16.81
N PRO A 37 -26.62 -30.30 -16.05
CA PRO A 37 -26.59 -29.71 -14.71
C PRO A 37 -25.71 -30.50 -13.74
N VAL A 38 -25.61 -31.83 -13.88
CA VAL A 38 -24.74 -32.67 -13.04
C VAL A 38 -23.27 -32.38 -13.34
N VAL A 39 -22.87 -32.30 -14.61
CA VAL A 39 -21.50 -31.96 -15.01
C VAL A 39 -21.13 -30.54 -14.58
N LEU A 40 -22.06 -29.59 -14.72
CA LEU A 40 -21.86 -28.22 -14.24
C LEU A 40 -21.66 -28.20 -12.72
N LEU A 41 -22.45 -28.96 -11.96
CA LEU A 41 -22.34 -29.07 -10.51
C LEU A 41 -21.00 -29.71 -10.09
N VAL A 42 -20.58 -30.78 -10.77
CA VAL A 42 -19.29 -31.47 -10.54
C VAL A 42 -18.09 -30.56 -10.83
N LEU A 43 -18.21 -29.58 -11.73
CA LEU A 43 -17.15 -28.61 -12.00
C LEU A 43 -17.19 -27.41 -11.05
N LEU A 44 -18.38 -26.87 -10.77
CA LEU A 44 -18.54 -25.65 -9.97
C LEU A 44 -18.36 -25.91 -8.47
N VAL A 45 -18.84 -27.04 -7.95
CA VAL A 45 -18.78 -27.32 -6.50
C VAL A 45 -17.33 -27.44 -6.02
N PRO A 46 -16.43 -28.22 -6.65
CA PRO A 46 -15.02 -28.27 -6.23
C PRO A 46 -14.33 -26.92 -6.39
N ALA A 47 -14.60 -26.19 -7.47
CA ALA A 47 -14.05 -24.85 -7.66
C ALA A 47 -14.52 -23.88 -6.55
N ALA A 48 -15.81 -23.90 -6.19
CA ALA A 48 -16.35 -23.08 -5.12
C ALA A 48 -15.77 -23.49 -3.75
N LEU A 49 -15.70 -24.79 -3.46
CA LEU A 49 -15.12 -25.32 -2.22
C LEU A 49 -13.63 -24.99 -2.09
N TYR A 50 -12.90 -24.89 -3.20
CA TYR A 50 -11.49 -24.51 -3.20
C TYR A 50 -11.29 -22.98 -3.09
N PHE A 51 -11.94 -22.20 -3.95
CA PHE A 51 -11.68 -20.75 -4.05
C PHE A 51 -12.39 -19.91 -2.99
N LEU A 52 -13.59 -20.32 -2.53
CA LEU A 52 -14.39 -19.51 -1.61
C LEU A 52 -13.75 -19.41 -0.21
N PRO A 53 -13.29 -20.49 0.44
CA PRO A 53 -12.60 -20.40 1.72
C PRO A 53 -11.29 -19.62 1.61
N ARG A 54 -10.55 -19.82 0.51
CA ARG A 54 -9.31 -19.11 0.23
C ARG A 54 -9.52 -17.60 0.14
N TYR A 55 -10.52 -17.17 -0.63
CA TYR A 55 -10.86 -15.76 -0.79
C TYR A 55 -11.33 -15.14 0.52
N ARG A 56 -12.19 -15.84 1.28
CA ARG A 56 -12.64 -15.38 2.62
C ARG A 56 -11.47 -15.21 3.58
N ARG A 57 -10.50 -16.14 3.56
CA ARG A 57 -9.29 -16.05 4.38
C ARG A 57 -8.39 -14.89 3.98
N SER A 58 -8.18 -14.67 2.68
CA SER A 58 -7.44 -13.50 2.17
C SER A 58 -8.08 -12.19 2.61
N LYS A 59 -9.41 -12.07 2.48
CA LYS A 59 -10.15 -10.90 2.93
C LYS A 59 -10.01 -10.69 4.43
N LYS A 60 -10.23 -11.72 5.24
CA LYS A 60 -10.07 -11.65 6.70
C LYS A 60 -8.69 -11.14 7.12
N LEU A 61 -7.62 -11.69 6.53
CA LEU A 61 -6.25 -11.24 6.79
C LEU A 61 -6.02 -9.80 6.34
N THR A 62 -6.63 -9.38 5.23
CA THR A 62 -6.57 -7.99 4.76
C THR A 62 -7.25 -7.05 5.74
N ASP A 63 -8.44 -7.40 6.22
CA ASP A 63 -9.20 -6.60 7.18
C ASP A 63 -8.45 -6.50 8.53
N GLU A 64 -7.88 -7.61 9.02
CA GLU A 64 -7.00 -7.63 10.20
C GLU A 64 -5.76 -6.73 10.00
N GLY A 65 -5.12 -6.79 8.83
CA GLY A 65 -3.97 -5.94 8.53
C GLY A 65 -4.32 -4.45 8.51
N LEU A 66 -5.49 -4.08 7.95
CA LEU A 66 -5.96 -2.70 7.96
C LEU A 66 -6.26 -2.20 9.37
N GLN A 67 -6.85 -3.05 10.22
CA GLN A 67 -7.07 -2.73 11.63
C GLN A 67 -5.73 -2.48 12.34
N LEU A 68 -4.76 -3.40 12.22
CA LEU A 68 -3.43 -3.24 12.83
C LEU A 68 -2.72 -1.98 12.34
N LEU A 69 -2.85 -1.64 11.06
CA LEU A 69 -2.27 -0.41 10.50
C LEU A 69 -2.91 0.86 11.10
N SER A 70 -4.23 0.83 11.35
CA SER A 70 -4.93 1.94 12.03
C SER A 70 -4.50 2.11 13.49
N GLU A 71 -4.11 1.01 14.14
CA GLU A 71 -3.54 0.96 15.50
C GLU A 71 -2.04 1.34 15.54
N GLY A 72 -1.40 1.57 14.38
CA GLY A 72 0.04 1.88 14.28
C GLY A 72 0.97 0.67 14.36
N ARG A 73 0.43 -0.56 14.38
CA ARG A 73 1.20 -1.82 14.45
C ARG A 73 1.63 -2.28 13.06
N VAL A 74 2.55 -1.54 12.46
CA VAL A 74 2.85 -1.60 11.02
C VAL A 74 3.50 -2.92 10.60
N ALA A 75 4.44 -3.47 11.38
CA ALA A 75 5.09 -4.75 11.10
C ALA A 75 4.10 -5.92 11.19
N ALA A 76 3.23 -5.92 12.20
CA ALA A 76 2.18 -6.92 12.32
C ALA A 76 1.17 -6.82 11.16
N ALA A 77 0.84 -5.61 10.70
CA ALA A 77 0.01 -5.40 9.51
C ALA A 77 0.68 -5.97 8.24
N LEU A 78 1.98 -5.74 8.07
CA LEU A 78 2.76 -6.27 6.95
C LEU A 78 2.68 -7.81 6.90
N GLU A 79 2.88 -8.50 8.02
CA GLU A 79 2.76 -9.97 8.10
C GLU A 79 1.39 -10.46 7.61
N ARG A 80 0.31 -9.76 7.99
CA ARG A 80 -1.05 -10.10 7.56
C ARG A 80 -1.26 -9.91 6.06
N PHE A 81 -0.76 -8.81 5.50
CA PHE A 81 -0.87 -8.58 4.05
C PHE A 81 -0.02 -9.56 3.24
N GLU A 82 1.17 -9.91 3.70
CA GLU A 82 2.01 -10.94 3.08
C GLU A 82 1.32 -12.32 3.10
N ALA A 83 0.70 -12.69 4.23
CA ALA A 83 -0.09 -13.92 4.33
C ALA A 83 -1.36 -13.88 3.45
N ALA A 84 -1.97 -12.70 3.27
CA ALA A 84 -3.15 -12.53 2.42
C ALA A 84 -2.85 -12.63 0.93
N ARG A 85 -1.67 -12.16 0.49
CA ARG A 85 -1.25 -12.07 -0.92
C ARG A 85 -1.38 -13.37 -1.71
N PRO A 86 -0.83 -14.53 -1.30
CA PRO A 86 -0.97 -15.76 -2.06
C PRO A 86 -2.42 -16.23 -2.12
N LEU A 87 -3.24 -15.91 -1.11
CA LEU A 87 -4.63 -16.33 -1.00
C LEU A 87 -5.59 -15.49 -1.86
N ALA A 88 -5.16 -14.31 -2.30
CA ALA A 88 -6.01 -13.38 -3.04
C ALA A 88 -6.29 -13.86 -4.46
N LYS A 89 -7.54 -13.69 -4.92
CA LYS A 89 -7.90 -13.90 -6.34
C LYS A 89 -7.16 -12.92 -7.25
N VAL A 90 -6.98 -11.68 -6.78
CA VAL A 90 -6.27 -10.60 -7.45
C VAL A 90 -5.36 -9.94 -6.43
N GLN A 91 -4.06 -9.96 -6.68
CA GLN A 91 -3.05 -9.51 -5.70
C GLN A 91 -2.91 -7.98 -5.59
N VAL A 92 -3.72 -7.20 -6.31
CA VAL A 92 -3.64 -5.72 -6.34
C VAL A 92 -3.70 -5.11 -4.93
N VAL A 93 -4.73 -5.46 -4.14
CA VAL A 93 -4.93 -4.86 -2.82
C VAL A 93 -3.86 -5.30 -1.82
N PRO A 94 -3.54 -6.61 -1.66
CA PRO A 94 -2.45 -7.03 -0.78
C PRO A 94 -1.10 -6.42 -1.17
N THR A 95 -0.73 -6.40 -2.45
CA THR A 95 0.53 -5.81 -2.92
C THR A 95 0.61 -4.31 -2.62
N TYR A 96 -0.47 -3.57 -2.84
CA TYR A 96 -0.51 -2.15 -2.50
C TYR A 96 -0.37 -1.92 -1.00
N ASN A 97 -1.10 -2.68 -0.19
CA ASN A 97 -1.01 -2.57 1.27
C ASN A 97 0.38 -2.94 1.80
N ILE A 98 1.03 -3.97 1.22
CA ILE A 98 2.44 -4.28 1.49
C ILE A 98 3.31 -3.05 1.17
N GLY A 99 3.17 -2.48 -0.02
CA GLY A 99 3.89 -1.26 -0.41
C GLY A 99 3.72 -0.10 0.57
N ILE A 100 2.48 0.17 1.02
CA ILE A 100 2.19 1.20 2.02
C ILE A 100 2.80 0.87 3.39
N THR A 101 2.72 -0.38 3.86
CA THR A 101 3.36 -0.76 5.13
C THR A 101 4.88 -0.64 5.07
N GLN A 102 5.51 -1.02 3.95
CA GLN A 102 6.95 -0.85 3.75
C GLN A 102 7.32 0.65 3.72
N LEU A 103 6.47 1.50 3.14
CA LEU A 103 6.63 2.96 3.19
C LEU A 103 6.57 3.49 4.62
N GLN A 104 5.59 3.05 5.42
CA GLN A 104 5.47 3.43 6.84
C GLN A 104 6.59 2.87 7.71
N LEU A 105 7.25 1.80 7.28
CA LEU A 105 8.49 1.29 7.90
C LEU A 105 9.76 1.98 7.36
N TRP A 106 9.61 3.04 6.58
CA TRP A 106 10.70 3.79 5.93
C TRP A 106 11.61 2.95 5.01
N ARG A 107 11.17 1.76 4.60
CA ARG A 107 11.88 0.87 3.67
C ARG A 107 11.62 1.30 2.22
N LEU A 108 11.99 2.54 1.89
CA LEU A 108 11.59 3.24 0.65
C LEU A 108 11.90 2.44 -0.63
N PRO A 109 13.08 1.81 -0.81
CA PRO A 109 13.35 1.04 -2.02
C PRO A 109 12.45 -0.19 -2.18
N THR A 110 12.07 -0.82 -1.07
CA THR A 110 11.16 -1.98 -1.08
C THR A 110 9.73 -1.53 -1.32
N ALA A 111 9.29 -0.44 -0.67
CA ALA A 111 7.99 0.17 -0.92
C ALA A 111 7.82 0.56 -2.39
N GLY A 112 8.81 1.25 -2.97
CA GLY A 112 8.83 1.64 -4.37
C GLY A 112 8.72 0.46 -5.32
N ARG A 113 9.49 -0.63 -5.08
CA ARG A 113 9.41 -1.84 -5.92
C ARG A 113 8.03 -2.51 -5.87
N GLU A 114 7.47 -2.69 -4.67
CA GLU A 114 6.15 -3.33 -4.51
C GLU A 114 5.05 -2.49 -5.16
N LEU A 115 5.05 -1.17 -4.96
CA LEU A 115 4.07 -0.27 -5.58
C LEU A 115 4.25 -0.19 -7.11
N SER A 116 5.47 0.00 -7.61
CA SER A 116 5.73 0.07 -9.05
C SER A 116 5.41 -1.22 -9.80
N SER A 117 5.46 -2.38 -9.12
CA SER A 117 5.03 -3.65 -9.73
C SER A 117 3.57 -3.61 -10.22
N LEU A 118 2.74 -2.76 -9.61
CA LEU A 118 1.33 -2.58 -9.96
C LEU A 118 1.12 -1.67 -11.18
N GLU A 119 2.07 -0.80 -11.55
CA GLU A 119 1.91 0.15 -12.66
C GLU A 119 1.66 -0.57 -14.00
N SER A 120 2.33 -1.71 -14.20
CA SER A 120 2.22 -2.53 -15.42
C SER A 120 0.86 -3.23 -15.59
N ARG A 121 0.03 -3.25 -14.54
CA ARG A 121 -1.25 -3.95 -14.56
C ARG A 121 -2.28 -3.21 -15.39
N LYS A 122 -2.90 -3.91 -16.35
CA LYS A 122 -3.95 -3.35 -17.24
C LYS A 122 -5.34 -3.33 -16.60
N ASP A 123 -5.55 -4.08 -15.53
CA ASP A 123 -6.87 -4.29 -14.90
C ASP A 123 -7.21 -3.31 -13.77
N LEU A 124 -6.29 -2.38 -13.45
CA LEU A 124 -6.51 -1.34 -12.45
C LEU A 124 -7.57 -0.33 -12.90
N THR A 125 -8.45 0.04 -11.97
CA THR A 125 -9.40 1.15 -12.20
C THR A 125 -8.65 2.48 -12.20
N PRO A 126 -9.18 3.52 -12.87
CA PRO A 126 -8.60 4.87 -12.80
C PRO A 126 -8.44 5.37 -11.36
N GLN A 127 -9.42 5.09 -10.48
CA GLN A 127 -9.34 5.48 -9.08
C GLN A 127 -8.15 4.84 -8.36
N PHE A 128 -7.90 3.54 -8.61
CA PHE A 128 -6.80 2.85 -7.99
C PHE A 128 -5.44 3.30 -8.56
N ARG A 129 -5.39 3.60 -9.86
CA ARG A 129 -4.19 4.18 -10.49
C ARG A 129 -3.85 5.54 -9.87
N ALA A 130 -4.83 6.41 -9.68
CA ALA A 130 -4.60 7.70 -9.03
C ALA A 130 -4.04 7.54 -7.60
N VAL A 131 -4.65 6.67 -6.80
CA VAL A 131 -4.16 6.35 -5.44
C VAL A 131 -2.73 5.80 -5.47
N LEU A 132 -2.46 4.83 -6.36
CA LEU A 132 -1.11 4.27 -6.56
C LEU A 132 -0.09 5.34 -6.95
N SER A 133 -0.43 6.22 -7.89
CA SER A 133 0.44 7.30 -8.35
C SER A 133 0.79 8.27 -7.22
N THR A 134 -0.15 8.57 -6.31
CA THR A 134 0.14 9.41 -5.14
C THR A 134 1.02 8.74 -4.09
N ALA A 135 0.88 7.43 -3.90
CA ALA A 135 1.77 6.67 -3.02
C ALA A 135 3.21 6.64 -3.59
N LEU A 136 3.35 6.41 -4.89
CA LEU A 136 4.65 6.47 -5.58
C LEU A 136 5.25 7.88 -5.58
N ALA A 137 4.42 8.92 -5.71
CA ALA A 137 4.87 10.31 -5.59
C ALA A 137 5.45 10.60 -4.20
N LEU A 138 4.84 10.07 -3.13
CA LEU A 138 5.40 10.19 -1.78
C LEU A 138 6.72 9.44 -1.62
N VAL A 139 6.84 8.22 -2.17
CA VAL A 139 8.12 7.48 -2.20
C VAL A 139 9.18 8.29 -2.95
N ASP A 140 8.87 8.79 -4.15
CA ASP A 140 9.79 9.60 -4.96
C ASP A 140 10.22 10.88 -4.22
N ALA A 141 9.28 11.56 -3.53
CA ALA A 141 9.59 12.74 -2.74
C ALA A 141 10.51 12.43 -1.56
N LEU A 142 10.25 11.33 -0.83
CA LEU A 142 11.08 10.89 0.30
C LEU A 142 12.45 10.38 -0.12
N GLU A 143 12.60 9.81 -1.31
CA GLU A 143 13.90 9.41 -1.88
C GLU A 143 14.63 10.58 -2.58
N GLY A 144 14.06 11.78 -2.58
CA GLY A 144 14.66 12.96 -3.21
C GLY A 144 14.58 12.99 -4.75
N ARG A 145 13.77 12.12 -5.37
CA ARG A 145 13.53 12.06 -6.82
C ARG A 145 12.46 13.07 -7.26
N LEU A 146 12.66 14.35 -6.93
CA LEU A 146 11.65 15.40 -7.01
C LEU A 146 11.04 15.58 -8.40
N ALA A 147 11.85 15.44 -9.46
CA ALA A 147 11.42 15.57 -10.85
C ALA A 147 10.32 14.57 -11.27
N ARG A 148 10.15 13.47 -10.54
CA ARG A 148 9.10 12.46 -10.82
C ARG A 148 7.78 12.76 -10.10
N VAL A 149 7.81 13.60 -9.07
CA VAL A 149 6.65 13.83 -8.20
C VAL A 149 5.56 14.59 -8.94
N GLU A 150 5.92 15.67 -9.63
CA GLU A 150 4.95 16.52 -10.34
C GLU A 150 4.16 15.75 -11.40
N SER A 151 4.85 14.99 -12.26
CA SER A 151 4.21 14.20 -13.31
C SER A 151 3.26 13.14 -12.75
N ARG A 152 3.65 12.46 -11.66
CA ARG A 152 2.80 11.48 -10.97
C ARG A 152 1.55 12.11 -10.35
N LEU A 153 1.70 13.28 -9.72
CA LEU A 153 0.57 13.98 -9.11
C LEU A 153 -0.37 14.56 -10.17
N ALA A 154 0.16 15.08 -11.28
CA ALA A 154 -0.62 15.54 -12.42
C ALA A 154 -1.43 14.38 -13.04
N GLU A 155 -0.79 13.23 -13.25
CA GLU A 155 -1.46 12.02 -13.73
C GLU A 155 -2.58 11.60 -12.77
N ALA A 156 -2.32 11.54 -11.47
CA ALA A 156 -3.32 11.13 -10.49
C ALA A 156 -4.54 12.06 -10.48
N LYS A 157 -4.32 13.38 -10.49
CA LYS A 157 -5.39 14.39 -10.54
C LYS A 157 -6.21 14.32 -11.83
N SER A 158 -5.61 13.95 -12.95
CA SER A 158 -6.32 13.81 -14.23
C SER A 158 -7.30 12.63 -14.26
N GLN A 159 -7.18 11.69 -13.32
CA GLN A 159 -7.94 10.44 -13.32
C GLN A 159 -9.16 10.46 -12.38
N VAL A 160 -9.21 11.40 -11.42
CA VAL A 160 -10.23 11.41 -10.36
C VAL A 160 -10.58 12.82 -9.86
N ASP A 161 -11.82 12.99 -9.42
CA ASP A 161 -12.33 14.24 -8.84
C ASP A 161 -12.41 14.22 -7.29
N PHE A 162 -11.87 13.18 -6.63
CA PHE A 162 -11.88 13.08 -5.17
C PHE A 162 -10.51 13.46 -4.55
N PRO A 163 -10.48 13.92 -3.29
CA PRO A 163 -9.23 14.26 -2.61
C PRO A 163 -8.28 13.06 -2.48
N LEU A 164 -7.06 13.22 -2.98
CA LEU A 164 -6.02 12.19 -2.91
C LEU A 164 -5.16 12.41 -1.66
N GLY A 165 -5.47 11.69 -0.57
CA GLY A 165 -4.92 11.97 0.76
C GLY A 165 -3.39 11.92 0.90
N LEU A 166 -2.65 11.27 -0.01
CA LEU A 166 -1.17 11.29 0.01
C LEU A 166 -0.57 12.40 -0.86
N ALA A 167 -1.35 13.04 -1.75
CA ALA A 167 -0.83 14.06 -2.65
C ALA A 167 -0.33 15.30 -1.91
N PRO A 168 -1.08 15.91 -0.96
CA PRO A 168 -0.58 17.08 -0.24
C PRO A 168 0.67 16.77 0.58
N LEU A 169 0.76 15.57 1.16
CA LEU A 169 1.95 15.14 1.90
C LEU A 169 3.17 14.99 0.98
N ALA A 170 3.01 14.38 -0.20
CA ALA A 170 4.09 14.28 -1.18
C ALA A 170 4.58 15.66 -1.64
N SER A 171 3.65 16.58 -1.94
CA SER A 171 3.98 17.97 -2.29
C SER A 171 4.66 18.71 -1.14
N ALA A 172 4.21 18.51 0.10
CA ALA A 172 4.84 19.13 1.27
C ALA A 172 6.27 18.64 1.47
N VAL A 173 6.55 17.35 1.26
CA VAL A 173 7.92 16.80 1.29
C VAL A 173 8.80 17.49 0.24
N VAL A 174 8.32 17.65 -1.00
CA VAL A 174 9.05 18.39 -2.05
C VAL A 174 9.33 19.82 -1.61
N ALA A 175 8.30 20.54 -1.15
CA ALA A 175 8.43 21.93 -0.72
C ALA A 175 9.42 22.09 0.46
N CYS A 176 9.39 21.19 1.45
CA CYS A 176 10.37 21.17 2.54
C CYS A 176 11.80 20.93 2.02
N ARG A 177 12.00 19.96 1.12
CA ARG A 177 13.32 19.70 0.53
C ARG A 177 13.89 20.88 -0.26
N GLU A 178 13.02 21.68 -0.87
CA GLU A 178 13.40 22.87 -1.63
C GLU A 178 13.44 24.15 -0.79
N GLY A 179 13.17 24.07 0.53
CA GLY A 179 13.15 25.23 1.42
C GLY A 179 11.94 26.16 1.21
N ARG A 180 10.90 25.72 0.50
CA ARG A 180 9.64 26.44 0.31
C ARG A 180 8.71 26.28 1.52
N TRP A 181 9.18 26.72 2.69
CA TRP A 181 8.57 26.43 3.99
C TRP A 181 7.12 26.93 4.14
N ALA A 182 6.80 28.11 3.61
CA ALA A 182 5.45 28.66 3.69
C ALA A 182 4.44 27.82 2.88
N GLU A 183 4.85 27.36 1.69
CA GLU A 183 4.05 26.48 0.85
C GLU A 183 3.90 25.09 1.48
N ALA A 184 5.01 24.52 1.98
CA ALA A 184 4.97 23.24 2.69
C ALA A 184 3.99 23.28 3.85
N ARG A 185 4.02 24.35 4.66
CA ARG A 185 3.07 24.53 5.77
C ARG A 185 1.63 24.62 5.30
N ALA A 186 1.34 25.34 4.21
CA ALA A 186 0.00 25.41 3.66
C ALA A 186 -0.50 24.03 3.20
N LEU A 187 0.36 23.23 2.56
CA LEU A 187 0.05 21.87 2.11
C LEU A 187 -0.18 20.90 3.29
N LEU A 188 0.57 21.05 4.39
CA LEU A 188 0.42 20.23 5.59
C LEU A 188 -0.88 20.51 6.35
N GLY A 189 -1.50 21.68 6.13
CA GLY A 189 -2.81 22.04 6.65
C GLY A 189 -4.00 21.52 5.82
N ASP A 190 -3.76 20.75 4.76
CA ASP A 190 -4.83 20.17 3.93
C ASP A 190 -5.68 19.15 4.74
N ALA A 191 -7.00 19.31 4.70
CA ALA A 191 -7.94 18.49 5.47
C ALA A 191 -7.84 16.98 5.14
N SER A 192 -7.38 16.61 3.94
CA SER A 192 -7.18 15.20 3.59
C SER A 192 -6.09 14.50 4.41
N LEU A 193 -5.22 15.28 5.08
CA LEU A 193 -4.15 14.78 5.95
C LEU A 193 -4.60 14.55 7.40
N GLU A 194 -5.83 14.92 7.78
CA GLU A 194 -6.36 14.74 9.14
C GLU A 194 -6.48 13.25 9.52
N ASN A 195 -6.82 12.42 8.53
CA ASN A 195 -7.06 10.99 8.71
C ASN A 195 -5.79 10.12 8.64
N LEU A 196 -4.61 10.72 8.44
CA LEU A 196 -3.36 9.97 8.49
C LEU A 196 -3.18 9.31 9.85
N THR A 197 -2.66 8.09 9.89
CA THR A 197 -2.35 7.33 11.11
C THR A 197 -0.87 6.92 11.12
N GLY A 198 -0.39 6.51 12.29
CA GLY A 198 0.94 5.93 12.45
C GLY A 198 2.09 6.83 11.95
N PRO A 199 3.16 6.23 11.40
CA PRO A 199 4.34 6.92 10.87
C PRO A 199 4.06 8.07 9.90
N LEU A 200 3.01 8.00 9.06
CA LEU A 200 2.68 9.09 8.13
C LEU A 200 2.13 10.32 8.85
N ARG A 201 1.38 10.12 9.94
CA ARG A 201 0.97 11.23 10.81
C ARG A 201 2.19 11.84 11.51
N GLY A 202 3.11 10.98 11.99
CA GLY A 202 4.38 11.41 12.56
C GLY A 202 5.18 12.28 11.58
N LEU A 203 5.28 11.85 10.32
CA LEU A 203 5.91 12.60 9.24
C LEU A 203 5.25 13.97 9.04
N ARG A 204 3.92 14.01 8.89
CA ARG A 204 3.18 15.28 8.77
C ARG A 204 3.51 16.25 9.91
N ASN A 205 3.43 15.77 11.16
CA ASN A 205 3.65 16.61 12.34
C ASN A 205 5.11 17.08 12.46
N ALA A 206 6.07 16.20 12.16
CA ALA A 206 7.50 16.54 12.17
C ALA A 206 7.83 17.57 11.09
N LEU A 207 7.29 17.43 9.88
CA LEU A 207 7.44 18.43 8.81
C LEU A 207 6.79 19.76 9.19
N GLU A 208 5.63 19.74 9.87
CA GLU A 208 4.96 20.96 10.33
C GLU A 208 5.81 21.68 11.39
N ALA A 209 6.33 20.96 12.38
CA ALA A 209 7.26 21.50 13.37
C ALA A 209 8.49 22.12 12.71
N TRP A 210 9.06 21.44 11.70
CA TRP A 210 10.20 21.95 10.97
C TRP A 210 9.87 23.23 10.20
N CYS A 211 8.73 23.27 9.50
CA CYS A 211 8.29 24.47 8.79
C CYS A 211 8.08 25.65 9.75
N VAL A 212 7.52 25.41 10.95
CA VAL A 212 7.34 26.47 11.96
C VAL A 212 8.69 27.03 12.39
N GLU A 213 9.66 26.16 12.72
CA GLU A 213 10.99 26.59 13.14
C GLU A 213 11.67 27.41 12.03
N GLN A 214 11.59 26.96 10.78
CA GLN A 214 12.22 27.67 9.65
C GLN A 214 11.58 29.04 9.37
N LEU A 215 10.26 29.17 9.57
CA LEU A 215 9.54 30.41 9.31
C LEU A 215 9.63 31.42 10.45
N THR A 216 9.78 30.96 11.70
CA THR A 216 9.61 31.80 12.90
C THR A 216 10.80 31.79 13.84
N GLY A 217 11.71 30.82 13.71
CA GLY A 217 12.77 30.53 14.69
C GLY A 217 12.28 29.83 15.96
N GLU A 218 10.96 29.63 16.12
CA GLU A 218 10.38 28.93 17.27
C GLU A 218 10.62 27.42 17.15
N ARG A 219 11.41 26.87 18.06
CA ARG A 219 11.61 25.41 18.13
C ARG A 219 10.35 24.73 18.64
N ARG A 220 9.96 23.64 17.97
CA ARG A 220 8.85 22.79 18.40
C ARG A 220 9.30 21.36 18.66
N PRO A 221 8.78 20.73 19.72
CA PRO A 221 9.11 19.34 20.01
C PRO A 221 8.57 18.43 18.90
N VAL A 222 9.34 17.42 18.54
CA VAL A 222 8.97 16.39 17.58
C VAL A 222 8.76 15.06 18.32
N ASP A 223 7.63 14.42 18.06
CA ASP A 223 7.38 13.05 18.50
C ASP A 223 8.06 12.06 17.56
N ALA A 224 9.32 11.76 17.86
CA ALA A 224 10.12 10.84 17.08
C ALA A 224 9.59 9.39 17.14
N ILE A 225 8.87 9.02 18.21
CA ILE A 225 8.22 7.71 18.34
C ILE A 225 7.06 7.62 17.34
N ALA A 226 6.25 8.67 17.20
CA ALA A 226 5.20 8.71 16.20
C ALA A 226 5.73 8.67 14.76
N LEU A 227 6.91 9.24 14.50
CA LEU A 227 7.55 9.20 13.18
C LEU A 227 8.17 7.84 12.87
N PHE A 228 9.06 7.34 13.73
CA PHE A 228 9.80 6.12 13.45
C PHE A 228 8.97 4.89 13.79
N GLY A 229 8.17 4.92 14.85
CA GLY A 229 7.35 3.79 15.27
C GLY A 229 8.19 2.52 15.44
N GLU A 230 7.87 1.50 14.66
CA GLU A 230 8.59 0.22 14.61
C GLU A 230 9.75 0.21 13.60
N ALA A 231 9.95 1.30 12.84
CA ALA A 231 11.01 1.44 11.84
C ALA A 231 12.32 1.90 12.47
N SER A 232 13.44 1.49 11.88
CA SER A 232 14.72 2.11 12.22
C SER A 232 14.84 3.50 11.59
N GLN A 233 15.60 4.37 12.27
CA GLN A 233 15.96 5.69 11.76
C GLN A 233 16.80 5.59 10.48
N ASP A 234 17.65 4.57 10.38
CA ASP A 234 18.71 4.43 9.37
C ASP A 234 18.21 4.58 7.93
N SER A 235 17.05 3.98 7.63
CA SER A 235 16.52 3.98 6.26
C SER A 235 16.09 5.38 5.83
N LEU A 236 15.48 6.15 6.75
CA LEU A 236 15.09 7.53 6.48
C LEU A 236 16.29 8.46 6.52
N GLN A 237 17.26 8.23 7.41
CA GLN A 237 18.53 8.99 7.46
C GLN A 237 19.29 8.87 6.14
N ALA A 238 19.36 7.67 5.56
CA ALA A 238 20.04 7.44 4.29
C ALA A 238 19.39 8.21 3.13
N ALA A 239 18.07 8.42 3.17
CA ALA A 239 17.32 9.12 2.12
C ALA A 239 17.18 10.63 2.36
N TRP A 240 17.15 11.07 3.62
CA TRP A 240 16.94 12.46 4.01
C TRP A 240 17.64 12.81 5.33
N PRO A 241 18.97 12.93 5.33
CA PRO A 241 19.73 13.12 6.56
C PRO A 241 19.37 14.41 7.29
N GLU A 242 19.16 15.51 6.56
CA GLU A 242 18.87 16.82 7.17
C GLU A 242 17.56 16.81 7.95
N PHE A 243 16.54 16.10 7.45
CA PHE A 243 15.26 15.96 8.14
C PHE A 243 15.41 15.15 9.41
N VAL A 244 16.13 14.03 9.34
CA VAL A 244 16.30 13.16 10.50
C VAL A 244 17.15 13.83 11.57
N ASP A 245 18.20 14.57 11.19
CA ASP A 245 19.00 15.38 12.12
C ASP A 245 18.12 16.42 12.84
N HIS A 246 17.19 17.07 12.12
CA HIS A 246 16.20 17.96 12.73
C HIS A 246 15.30 17.22 13.73
N VAL A 247 14.79 16.04 13.37
CA VAL A 247 13.93 15.23 14.25
C VAL A 247 14.66 14.81 15.52
N VAL A 248 15.87 14.27 15.41
CA VAL A 248 16.68 13.81 16.54
C VAL A 248 17.02 14.97 17.48
N LYS A 249 17.40 16.12 16.92
CA LYS A 249 17.72 17.33 17.70
C LYS A 249 16.53 17.86 18.50
N HIS A 250 15.31 17.64 18.02
CA HIS A 250 14.07 18.15 18.62
C HIS A 250 13.18 17.06 19.21
N ALA A 251 13.70 15.84 19.36
CA ALA A 251 12.95 14.71 19.91
C ALA A 251 12.53 15.01 21.35
N ALA A 252 11.23 14.94 21.63
CA ALA A 252 10.68 15.20 22.96
C ALA A 252 11.06 14.12 24.00
N ALA A 253 11.38 12.91 23.52
CA ALA A 253 11.84 11.79 24.32
C ALA A 253 13.17 11.26 23.76
N PRO A 254 14.09 10.78 24.62
CA PRO A 254 15.31 10.14 24.15
C PRO A 254 14.97 8.91 23.31
N LEU A 255 15.49 8.86 22.09
CA LEU A 255 15.44 7.67 21.25
C LEU A 255 16.28 6.60 21.93
N SER A 256 15.64 5.62 22.58
CA SER A 256 16.36 4.45 23.08
C SER A 256 16.96 3.71 21.88
N LEU A 257 18.25 3.90 21.68
CA LEU A 257 19.10 3.05 20.84
C LEU A 257 19.06 1.64 21.42
N SER A 258 18.10 0.81 20.98
CA SER A 258 18.24 -0.63 21.11
C SER A 258 19.30 -1.10 20.11
N ALA A 259 20.56 -0.78 20.42
CA ALA A 259 21.69 -1.52 19.91
C ALA A 259 21.57 -2.93 20.50
N VAL A 260 21.08 -3.87 19.69
CA VAL A 260 21.37 -5.28 19.92
C VAL A 260 22.86 -5.43 19.65
N THR A 261 23.68 -5.34 20.69
CA THR A 261 25.08 -5.76 20.64
C THR A 261 25.13 -7.27 20.42
N PRO A 262 25.81 -7.78 19.39
CA PRO A 262 26.15 -9.18 19.30
C PRO A 262 27.52 -9.40 19.99
N GLU A 263 27.50 -9.54 21.30
CA GLU A 263 28.58 -10.11 22.12
C GLU A 263 27.82 -10.84 23.24
N GLU A 264 27.89 -12.17 23.42
CA GLU A 264 29.08 -12.99 23.53
C GLU A 264 28.88 -14.36 22.86
N ALA A 265 29.66 -14.62 21.82
CA ALA A 265 30.09 -15.98 21.52
C ALA A 265 31.55 -16.10 21.97
N SER A 266 31.79 -17.05 22.88
CA SER A 266 33.09 -17.59 23.31
C SER A 266 33.92 -16.71 24.27
N VAL A 267 34.12 -17.18 25.51
CA VAL A 267 35.30 -17.96 25.96
C VAL A 267 35.07 -18.47 27.41
N GLY A 268 35.23 -19.79 27.63
CA GLY A 268 35.88 -20.29 28.87
C GLY A 268 35.06 -21.15 29.85
N ARG A 269 34.84 -22.43 29.54
CA ARG A 269 35.49 -23.61 30.16
C ARG A 269 34.87 -24.91 29.67
#